data_AF-A0A9N9X4U1-F1
#
_entry.id   AF-A0A9N9X4U1-F1
#
_cell.length_a   1.000
_cell.length_b   1.000
_cell.length_c   1.000
_cell.angle_alpha   90.00
_cell.angle_beta   90.00
_cell.angle_gamma   90.00
#
_symmetry.space_group_name_H-M   'P 1'
#
loop_
_entity.id
_entity.type
_entity.pdbx_description
1 polymer ?
#
loop_
_entity_poly.entity_id
_entity_poly.type
_entity_poly.pdbx_seq_one_letter_code
_entity_poly.pdbx_strand_id
1 'polypeptide(L)'
;MRYETDNGIYAQEEGIVRKINKDNVDILVLGSFLYTSPEGKEVSLKYTADENGFHPQGDHLPTPPPIPPQILRALEWIAAHPSNQ
;
A
#
# COMPACT_ATOMS: atom_id res chain seq x y z
N MET A 1 1.57 14.29 -8.60
CA MET A 1 0.57 14.75 -9.59
C MET A 1 -0.81 14.38 -9.08
N ARG A 2 -1.82 15.21 -9.29
CA ARG A 2 -3.22 14.90 -8.96
C ARG A 2 -4.09 15.29 -10.15
N TYR A 3 -4.99 14.42 -10.58
CA TYR A 3 -5.95 14.72 -11.65
C TYR A 3 -7.32 14.17 -11.29
N GLU A 4 -8.32 14.99 -11.53
CA GLU A 4 -9.74 14.70 -11.35
C GLU A 4 -10.37 14.74 -12.74
N THR A 5 -11.12 13.71 -13.11
CA THR A 5 -11.91 13.71 -14.35
C THR A 5 -13.36 14.05 -14.03
N ASP A 6 -14.07 14.65 -14.98
CA ASP A 6 -15.49 15.03 -14.87
C ASP A 6 -16.41 13.87 -14.43
N ASN A 7 -15.98 12.62 -14.67
CA ASN A 7 -16.69 11.40 -14.29
C ASN A 7 -16.41 10.92 -12.84
N GLY A 8 -15.83 11.77 -11.98
CA GLY A 8 -15.55 11.45 -10.58
C GLY A 8 -14.38 10.47 -10.38
N ILE A 9 -13.52 10.31 -11.38
CA ILE A 9 -12.26 9.57 -11.21
C ILE A 9 -11.23 10.52 -10.61
N TYR A 10 -10.75 10.18 -9.42
CA TYR A 10 -9.65 10.85 -8.75
C TYR A 10 -8.42 9.98 -8.87
N ALA A 11 -7.32 10.57 -9.30
CA ALA A 11 -6.03 9.91 -9.29
C ALA A 11 -5.00 10.84 -8.65
N GLN A 12 -4.22 10.28 -7.73
CA GLN A 12 -3.07 10.96 -7.17
C GLN A 12 -1.85 10.04 -7.26
N GLU A 13 -0.70 10.64 -7.50
CA GLU A 13 0.59 9.96 -7.43
C GLU A 13 1.62 10.88 -6.79
N GLU A 14 2.42 10.32 -5.90
CA GLU A 14 3.52 10.98 -5.22
C GLU A 14 4.74 10.06 -5.23
N GLY A 15 5.85 10.57 -5.78
CA GLY A 15 7.15 9.91 -5.72
C GLY A 15 7.92 10.36 -4.48
N ILE A 16 8.26 9.40 -3.61
CA ILE A 16 9.03 9.60 -2.39
C ILE A 16 10.41 8.97 -2.58
N VAL A 17 11.46 9.79 -2.45
CA VAL A 17 12.83 9.29 -2.44
C VAL A 17 13.17 8.85 -1.02
N ARG A 18 13.35 7.55 -0.81
CA ARG A 18 13.68 6.95 0.49
C ARG A 18 15.14 6.48 0.48
N LYS A 19 15.94 6.94 1.44
CA LYS A 19 17.26 6.34 1.68
C LYS A 19 17.07 5.01 2.41
N ILE A 20 17.43 3.90 1.76
CA ILE A 20 17.40 2.57 2.38
C ILE A 20 18.67 2.36 3.21
N ASN A 21 19.83 2.79 2.69
CA ASN A 21 21.14 2.68 3.35
C ASN A 21 22.06 3.84 2.95
N LYS A 22 23.27 3.90 3.53
CA LYS A 22 24.26 4.97 3.31
C LYS A 22 24.63 5.15 1.83
N ASP A 23 24.54 4.08 1.04
CA ASP A 23 24.90 4.04 -0.38
C ASP A 23 23.71 3.73 -1.32
N ASN A 24 22.53 3.39 -0.78
CA ASN A 24 21.36 3.00 -1.58
C ASN A 24 20.18 3.96 -1.38
N VAL A 25 19.73 4.51 -2.50
CA VAL A 25 18.55 5.38 -2.60
C VAL A 25 17.51 4.64 -3.40
N ASP A 26 16.33 4.49 -2.82
CA ASP A 26 15.16 3.88 -3.44
C ASP A 26 14.13 4.97 -3.75
N ILE A 27 13.34 4.75 -4.79
CA ILE A 27 12.24 5.62 -5.20
C ILE A 27 10.96 4.83 -4.99
N LEU A 28 10.23 5.22 -3.96
CA LEU A 28 8.94 4.65 -3.64
C LEU A 28 7.85 5.55 -4.20
N VAL A 29 7.02 5.05 -5.10
CA VAL A 29 5.89 5.77 -5.69
C VAL A 29 4.61 5.32 -5.01
N LEU A 30 3.94 6.24 -4.34
CA LEU A 30 2.62 6.02 -3.79
C LEU A 30 1.59 6.63 -4.71
N GLY A 31 0.56 5.89 -5.06
CA GLY A 31 -0.59 6.47 -5.73
C GLY A 31 -1.90 5.95 -5.22
N SER A 32 -2.95 6.70 -5.52
CA SER A 32 -4.32 6.34 -5.23
C SER A 32 -5.20 6.64 -6.43
N PHE A 33 -6.19 5.79 -6.64
CA PHE A 33 -7.25 5.92 -7.60
C PHE A 33 -8.58 5.75 -6.87
N LEU A 34 -9.52 6.64 -7.12
CA LEU A 34 -10.90 6.54 -6.68
C LEU A 34 -11.77 6.66 -7.92
N TYR A 35 -12.70 5.74 -8.12
CA TYR A 35 -13.68 5.84 -9.19
C TYR A 35 -15.01 5.23 -8.76
N THR A 36 -16.10 5.73 -9.33
CA THR A 36 -17.42 5.14 -9.14
C THR A 36 -17.61 4.00 -10.13
N SER A 37 -17.85 2.80 -9.62
CA SER A 37 -18.17 1.62 -10.43
C SER A 37 -19.52 1.79 -11.15
N PRO A 38 -19.78 1.05 -12.24
CA PRO A 38 -21.09 1.04 -12.91
C PRO A 38 -22.26 0.63 -11.99
N GLU A 39 -21.97 -0.03 -10.87
CA GLU A 39 -22.94 -0.41 -9.84
C GLU A 39 -23.26 0.73 -8.84
N GLY A 40 -22.64 1.90 -8.99
CA GLY A 40 -22.81 3.06 -8.10
C GLY A 40 -21.98 2.99 -6.80
N LYS A 41 -21.06 2.03 -6.66
CA LYS A 41 -20.15 1.93 -5.51
C LYS A 41 -18.85 2.68 -5.79
N GLU A 42 -18.38 3.45 -4.82
CA GLU A 42 -17.04 4.04 -4.84
C GLU A 42 -15.99 2.93 -4.65
N VAL A 43 -15.07 2.83 -5.60
CA VAL A 43 -13.96 1.89 -5.58
C VAL A 43 -12.68 2.69 -5.37
N SER A 44 -12.00 2.42 -4.26
CA SER A 44 -10.68 2.96 -3.99
C SER A 44 -9.60 1.91 -4.24
N LEU A 45 -8.52 2.32 -4.88
CA LEU A 45 -7.32 1.56 -5.13
C LEU A 45 -6.13 2.41 -4.68
N LYS A 46 -5.31 1.89 -3.78
CA LYS A 46 -4.02 2.47 -3.42
C LYS A 46 -2.93 1.57 -3.96
N TYR A 47 -1.80 2.11 -4.34
CA TYR A 47 -0.66 1.30 -4.74
C TYR A 47 0.64 1.86 -4.20
N THR A 48 1.57 0.96 -3.98
CA THR A 48 2.97 1.28 -3.68
C THR A 48 3.81 0.61 -4.75
N ALA A 49 4.60 1.40 -5.48
CA ALA A 49 5.61 0.88 -6.40
C ALA A 49 6.99 1.14 -5.79
N ASP A 50 7.76 0.08 -5.60
CA ASP A 50 9.14 0.11 -5.11
C ASP A 50 10.02 -0.85 -5.95
N GLU A 51 11.25 -1.11 -5.52
CA GLU A 51 12.18 -2.01 -6.22
C GLU A 51 11.64 -3.45 -6.38
N ASN A 52 10.67 -3.86 -5.56
CA ASN A 52 10.04 -5.17 -5.62
C ASN A 52 8.82 -5.22 -6.55
N GLY A 53 8.43 -4.09 -7.13
CA GLY A 53 7.38 -3.98 -8.14
C GLY A 53 6.16 -3.21 -7.67
N PHE A 54 5.02 -3.48 -8.30
CA PHE A 54 3.76 -2.78 -8.04
C PHE A 54 2.89 -3.56 -7.05
N HIS A 55 2.61 -2.95 -5.90
CA HIS A 55 1.83 -3.52 -4.81
C HIS A 55 0.48 -2.78 -4.67
N PRO A 56 -0.59 -3.27 -5.32
CA PRO A 56 -1.91 -2.67 -5.21
C PRO A 56 -2.66 -3.15 -3.97
N GLN A 57 -3.42 -2.25 -3.37
CA GLN A 57 -4.29 -2.44 -2.21
C GLN A 57 -5.66 -1.82 -2.50
N GLY A 58 -6.73 -2.59 -2.35
CA GLY A 58 -8.09 -2.10 -2.52
C GLY A 58 -9.08 -3.17 -2.12
N ASP A 59 -10.25 -2.78 -1.63
CA ASP A 59 -11.28 -3.71 -1.13
C ASP A 59 -11.84 -4.65 -2.19
N HIS A 60 -11.62 -4.31 -3.47
CA HIS A 60 -12.05 -5.06 -4.64
C HIS A 60 -10.98 -6.02 -5.19
N LEU A 61 -9.76 -6.00 -4.63
CA LEU A 61 -8.70 -6.91 -5.01
C LEU A 61 -8.81 -8.21 -4.21
N PRO A 62 -8.38 -9.35 -4.78
CA PRO A 62 -8.22 -10.57 -4.00
C PRO A 62 -7.22 -10.27 -2.88
N THR A 63 -7.72 -10.19 -1.65
CA THR A 63 -6.84 -10.03 -0.50
C THR A 63 -6.00 -11.30 -0.38
N PRO A 64 -4.69 -11.18 -0.13
CA PRO A 64 -3.89 -12.35 0.21
C PRO A 64 -4.57 -13.04 1.41
N PRO A 65 -4.49 -14.38 1.47
CA PRO A 65 -5.11 -15.12 2.56
C PRO A 65 -4.69 -14.52 3.90
N PRO A 66 -5.60 -14.50 4.90
CA PRO A 66 -5.32 -13.90 6.20
C PRO A 66 -4.03 -14.46 6.77
N ILE A 67 -3.25 -13.59 7.43
CA ILE A 67 -1.98 -13.96 8.06
C ILE A 67 -2.25 -15.16 8.98
N PRO A 68 -1.52 -16.27 8.83
CA PRO A 68 -1.68 -17.44 9.69
C PRO A 68 -1.58 -17.05 11.17
N PRO A 69 -2.46 -17.58 12.04
CA PRO A 69 -2.52 -17.21 13.46
C PRO A 69 -1.21 -17.44 14.22
N GLN A 70 -0.34 -18.32 13.72
CA GLN A 70 0.99 -18.57 14.27
C GLN A 70 1.93 -17.37 14.09
N ILE A 71 1.83 -16.67 12.96
CA ILE A 71 2.63 -15.47 12.67
C ILE A 71 2.15 -14.30 13.52
N LEU A 72 0.84 -14.13 13.67
CA LEU A 72 0.27 -13.14 14.59
C LEU A 72 0.76 -13.36 16.02
N ARG A 73 0.70 -14.61 16.50
CA ARG A 73 1.18 -14.96 17.85
C ARG A 73 2.67 -14.71 18.04
N ALA A 74 3.48 -14.94 17.00
CA ALA A 74 4.91 -14.65 17.02
C ALA A 74 5.18 -13.14 17.08
N LEU A 75 4.44 -12.32 16.33
CA LEU A 75 4.54 -10.86 16.38
C LEU A 75 4.12 -10.30 17.74
N GLU A 76 3.04 -10.82 18.33
CA GLU A 76 2.61 -10.48 19.70
C GLU A 76 3.67 -10.88 20.73
N TRP A 77 4.28 -12.05 20.59
CA TRP A 77 5.34 -12.51 21.48
C TRP A 77 6.58 -11.61 21.41
N ILE A 78 7.02 -11.24 20.21
CA ILE A 78 8.14 -10.31 19.99
C ILE A 78 7.81 -8.92 20.57
N ALA A 79 6.59 -8.43 20.36
CA ALA A 79 6.14 -7.15 20.90
C ALA A 79 6.06 -7.16 22.44
N ALA A 80 5.67 -8.28 23.05
CA ALA A 80 5.60 -8.46 24.50
C ALA A 80 6.96 -8.78 25.15
N HIS A 81 7.93 -9.24 24.37
CA HIS A 81 9.29 -9.54 24.82
C HIS A 81 10.29 -8.73 23.97
N PRO A 82 10.27 -7.39 24.07
CA PRO A 82 11.30 -6.59 23.43
C PRO A 82 12.63 -7.04 24.01
N SER A 83 13.48 -7.61 23.16
CA SER A 83 14.83 -8.00 23.53
C SER A 83 15.60 -6.72 23.85
N ASN A 84 15.57 -6.32 25.12
CA ASN A 84 16.59 -5.47 25.72
C ASN A 84 17.89 -6.28 25.72
N GLN A 85 18.65 -6.18 24.64
CA GLN A 85 20.09 -6.45 24.63
C GLN A 85 20.82 -5.19 24.19
#